data_AF-A0A060TAX4-F1
#
_entry.id   AF-A0A060TAX4-F1
#
_cell.length_a   1.000
_cell.length_b   1.000
_cell.length_c   1.000
_cell.angle_alpha   90.00
_cell.angle_beta   90.00
_cell.angle_gamma   90.00
#
_symmetry.space_group_name_H-M   'P 1'
#
loop_
_entity.id
_entity.type
_entity.pdbx_description
1 polymer ?
#
loop_
_entity_poly.entity_id
_entity_poly.type
_entity_poly.pdbx_seq_one_letter_code
_entity_poly.pdbx_strand_id
1 'polypeptide(L)'
;MPRKKPRNPLKRKKVEYDADPNTLINPKKKRKGKKNGGDSFDPDDEIGGKTPKEFQRLLSMAQNPGRNKKKDTPAEPQRGRTKNIQKTKSAESKNTKSESGPLKIMPGEKMAEFARRVDEAMPLPRARTGSPSRSDKKKAKKREKAAKAEAQAKKGDSDDDEDEEEDEATRVLSKREPSPDPWAHLEVKKTKPKFGEVADRPPELNLPSKLLPNVPKSAGSMARREMLEEERKRFIEGYRKLMEQKQMRE
;
A
#
# COMPACT_ATOMS: atom_id res chain seq x y z
N MET A 1 0.15 17.45 -0.38
CA MET A 1 1.22 16.94 -1.28
C MET A 1 2.58 17.22 -0.66
N PRO A 2 3.48 16.23 -0.52
CA PRO A 2 4.83 16.49 0.00
C PRO A 2 5.58 17.38 -1.00
N ARG A 3 5.87 18.63 -0.60
CA ARG A 3 6.64 19.58 -1.41
C ARG A 3 8.08 19.07 -1.53
N LYS A 4 8.44 18.54 -2.70
CA LYS A 4 9.83 18.21 -3.02
C LYS A 4 10.62 19.52 -3.03
N LYS A 5 11.61 19.66 -2.14
CA LYS A 5 12.51 20.81 -2.12
C LYS A 5 13.15 20.96 -3.52
N PRO A 6 13.23 22.18 -4.08
CA PRO A 6 13.89 22.39 -5.36
C PRO A 6 15.36 21.96 -5.24
N ARG A 7 15.82 21.16 -6.19
CA ARG A 7 17.22 20.74 -6.24
C ARG A 7 18.06 21.93 -6.70
N ASN A 8 19.10 22.26 -5.92
CA ASN A 8 20.03 23.34 -6.24
C ASN A 8 20.71 23.05 -7.61
N PRO A 9 20.53 23.92 -8.63
CA PRO A 9 21.08 23.71 -9.97
C PRO A 9 22.62 23.71 -9.99
N LEU A 10 23.27 24.34 -9.01
CA LEU A 10 24.73 24.38 -8.88
C LEU A 10 25.34 23.02 -8.49
N LYS A 11 24.53 22.04 -8.06
CA LYS A 11 24.97 20.67 -7.76
C LYS A 11 24.81 19.71 -8.94
N ARG A 12 24.43 20.20 -10.12
CA ARG A 12 24.43 19.39 -11.34
C ARG A 12 25.88 19.15 -11.76
N LYS A 13 26.24 17.88 -11.98
CA LYS A 13 27.54 17.56 -12.57
C LYS A 13 27.60 18.24 -13.95
N LYS A 14 28.70 18.92 -14.25
CA LYS A 14 28.98 19.41 -15.61
C LYS A 14 28.95 18.20 -16.55
N VAL A 15 28.19 18.30 -17.62
CA VAL A 15 28.17 17.29 -18.69
C VAL A 15 29.33 17.66 -19.59
N GLU A 16 30.34 16.80 -19.67
CA GLU A 16 31.43 16.91 -20.63
C GLU A 16 30.87 16.45 -21.98
N TYR A 17 30.93 17.32 -22.99
CA TYR A 17 30.32 17.09 -24.31
C TYR A 17 31.23 16.26 -25.24
N ASP A 18 32.49 16.06 -24.87
CA ASP A 18 33.51 15.34 -25.66
C ASP A 18 33.85 13.96 -25.07
N ALA A 19 32.89 13.31 -24.40
CA ALA A 19 33.10 11.95 -23.88
C ALA A 19 32.82 10.89 -24.97
N ASP A 20 33.74 9.93 -25.13
CA ASP A 20 33.59 8.83 -26.08
C ASP A 20 32.26 8.07 -25.90
N PRO A 21 31.56 7.69 -26.98
CA PRO A 21 30.22 7.10 -26.92
C PRO A 21 30.17 5.76 -26.15
N ASN A 22 31.30 5.07 -26.02
CA ASN A 22 31.41 3.84 -25.22
C ASN A 22 31.38 4.09 -23.70
N THR A 23 31.68 5.30 -23.24
CA THR A 23 31.69 5.62 -21.79
C THR A 23 30.28 5.86 -21.22
N LEU A 24 29.31 6.19 -22.08
CA LEU A 24 27.92 6.47 -21.70
C LEU A 24 27.08 5.19 -21.50
N ILE A 25 27.57 4.04 -21.96
CA ILE A 25 26.79 2.79 -22.00
C ILE A 25 26.62 2.17 -20.61
N ASN A 26 27.45 2.50 -19.61
CA ASN A 26 27.25 2.00 -18.25
C ASN A 26 27.87 2.91 -17.17
N PRO A 27 27.19 3.97 -16.70
CA PRO A 27 27.53 4.53 -15.40
C PRO A 27 27.01 3.54 -14.34
N LYS A 28 27.79 2.47 -14.06
CA LYS A 28 27.61 1.65 -12.86
C LYS A 28 27.62 2.62 -11.69
N LYS A 29 26.44 2.92 -11.16
CA LYS A 29 26.28 3.61 -9.88
C LYS A 29 27.02 2.74 -8.87
N LYS A 30 28.27 3.09 -8.55
CA LYS A 30 28.91 2.66 -7.31
C LYS A 30 28.03 3.22 -6.19
N ARG A 31 26.97 2.47 -5.84
CA ARG A 31 26.31 2.63 -4.55
C ARG A 31 27.46 2.46 -3.57
N LYS A 32 27.80 3.52 -2.83
CA LYS A 32 28.63 3.38 -1.64
C LYS A 32 27.91 2.35 -0.78
N GLY A 33 28.37 1.10 -0.84
CA GLY A 33 28.02 0.07 0.10
C GLY A 33 28.40 0.65 1.46
N LYS A 34 27.39 0.93 2.26
CA LYS A 34 27.61 1.15 3.68
C LYS A 34 28.10 -0.19 4.20
N LYS A 35 29.42 -0.36 4.28
CA LYS A 35 30.06 -1.41 5.06
C LYS A 35 29.61 -1.18 6.50
N ASN A 36 28.52 -1.82 6.90
CA ASN A 36 28.38 -2.19 8.28
C ASN A 36 29.26 -3.42 8.43
N GLY A 37 30.50 -3.17 8.89
CA GLY A 37 31.32 -4.21 9.47
C GLY A 37 30.55 -4.86 10.61
N GLY A 38 30.61 -6.17 10.60
CA GLY A 38 29.97 -7.08 11.52
C GLY A 38 30.37 -8.47 11.07
N ASP A 39 31.69 -8.71 11.07
CA ASP A 39 32.23 -10.05 11.27
C ASP A 39 31.82 -10.46 12.68
N SER A 40 30.59 -10.94 12.82
CA SER A 40 30.28 -11.94 13.82
C SER A 40 30.66 -13.27 13.18
N PHE A 41 31.87 -13.71 13.51
CA PHE A 41 32.31 -15.08 13.34
C PHE A 41 31.37 -15.95 14.20
N ASP A 42 30.34 -16.52 13.57
CA ASP A 42 29.49 -17.54 14.17
C ASP A 42 30.25 -18.89 14.09
N PRO A 43 30.54 -19.56 15.21
CA PRO A 43 31.38 -20.77 15.24
C PRO A 43 30.70 -22.05 14.70
N ASP A 44 29.60 -21.92 13.95
CA ASP A 44 28.87 -23.03 13.32
C ASP A 44 29.15 -23.16 11.81
N ASP A 45 30.08 -22.37 11.26
CA ASP A 45 30.46 -22.41 9.84
C ASP A 45 31.56 -23.46 9.51
N GLU A 46 31.87 -24.36 10.44
CA GLU A 46 32.66 -25.56 10.15
C GLU A 46 31.73 -26.77 9.97
N ILE A 47 31.66 -27.23 8.71
CA ILE A 47 31.07 -28.48 8.21
C ILE A 47 29.63 -28.34 7.63
N GLY A 48 29.56 -28.06 6.32
CA GLY A 48 28.56 -28.72 5.46
C GLY A 48 27.24 -28.01 5.12
N GLY A 49 27.07 -26.71 5.36
CA GLY A 49 25.75 -26.06 5.32
C GLY A 49 25.48 -24.98 4.27
N LYS A 50 26.12 -24.96 3.10
CA LYS A 50 25.87 -23.91 2.07
C LYS A 50 24.52 -24.07 1.36
N THR A 51 23.42 -23.89 2.09
CA THR A 51 22.15 -23.53 1.46
C THR A 51 22.16 -22.02 1.21
N PRO A 52 21.90 -21.56 -0.03
CA PRO A 52 21.81 -20.13 -0.31
C PRO A 52 20.82 -19.46 0.64
N LYS A 53 21.07 -18.21 1.02
CA LYS A 53 20.23 -17.47 1.97
C LYS A 53 18.74 -17.42 1.58
N GLU A 54 18.45 -17.50 0.28
CA GLU A 54 17.08 -17.63 -0.22
C GLU A 54 16.44 -18.99 0.12
N PHE A 55 17.22 -20.06 0.10
CA PHE A 55 16.80 -21.40 0.48
C PHE A 55 16.60 -21.52 2.00
N GLN A 56 17.48 -20.93 2.82
CA GLN A 56 17.28 -20.82 4.27
C GLN A 56 16.00 -20.04 4.61
N ARG A 57 15.72 -18.98 3.85
CA ARG A 57 14.45 -18.23 3.98
C ARG A 57 13.24 -19.08 3.58
N LEU A 58 13.34 -19.90 2.54
CA LEU A 58 12.26 -20.78 2.09
C LEU A 58 11.99 -21.91 3.09
N LEU A 59 13.03 -22.53 3.63
CA LEU A 59 12.96 -23.48 4.75
C LEU A 59 12.30 -22.84 5.98
N SER A 60 12.70 -21.63 6.37
CA SER A 60 12.08 -20.93 7.51
C SER A 60 10.59 -20.60 7.31
N MET A 61 10.16 -20.38 6.05
CA MET A 61 8.75 -20.20 5.70
C MET A 61 7.98 -21.52 5.74
N ALA A 62 8.60 -22.61 5.30
CA ALA A 62 8.03 -23.95 5.33
C ALA A 62 7.91 -24.51 6.77
N GLN A 63 8.87 -24.20 7.64
CA GLN A 63 8.85 -24.61 9.05
C GLN A 63 7.83 -23.81 9.88
N ASN A 64 7.41 -22.61 9.43
CA ASN A 64 6.47 -21.76 10.16
C ASN A 64 5.32 -21.22 9.28
N PRO A 65 4.46 -22.06 8.68
CA PRO A 65 3.43 -21.63 7.73
C PRO A 65 2.25 -20.87 8.39
N GLY A 66 2.26 -20.64 9.71
CA GLY A 66 1.11 -20.12 10.47
C GLY A 66 1.20 -18.69 11.05
N ARG A 67 2.37 -18.05 11.12
CA ARG A 67 2.53 -16.82 11.95
C ARG A 67 1.86 -15.54 11.41
N ASN A 68 1.27 -15.56 10.21
CA ASN A 68 0.60 -14.39 9.62
C ASN A 68 -0.93 -14.44 9.59
N LYS A 69 -1.58 -15.46 10.14
CA LYS A 69 -3.04 -15.46 10.33
C LYS A 69 -3.40 -14.99 11.74
N LYS A 70 -3.42 -13.66 11.97
CA LYS A 70 -4.19 -13.13 13.09
C LYS A 70 -5.67 -13.09 12.69
N LYS A 71 -6.37 -14.07 13.26
CA LYS A 71 -7.83 -14.23 13.40
C LYS A 71 -8.53 -12.92 13.76
N ASP A 72 -9.59 -12.64 13.03
CA ASP A 72 -10.68 -11.76 13.43
C ASP A 72 -11.53 -12.48 14.50
N THR A 73 -11.59 -11.92 15.73
CA THR A 73 -12.71 -12.11 16.65
C THR A 73 -12.91 -10.82 17.48
N PRO A 74 -14.16 -10.37 17.71
CA PRO A 74 -14.47 -9.18 18.49
C PRO A 74 -14.64 -9.57 19.98
N ALA A 75 -13.85 -8.98 20.86
CA ALA A 75 -14.04 -9.10 22.31
C ALA A 75 -13.82 -7.75 22.98
N GLU A 76 -14.74 -7.42 23.89
CA GLU A 76 -14.89 -6.18 24.65
C GLU A 76 -13.63 -5.70 25.39
N PRO A 77 -13.55 -4.39 25.71
CA PRO A 77 -12.44 -3.81 26.46
C PRO A 77 -12.67 -3.88 27.98
N GLN A 78 -11.91 -4.73 28.68
CA GLN A 78 -11.78 -4.65 30.15
C GLN A 78 -10.65 -3.69 30.57
N ARG A 79 -11.09 -2.52 31.03
CA ARG A 79 -10.65 -1.71 32.19
C ARG A 79 -9.21 -1.89 32.72
N GLY A 80 -8.46 -0.77 32.71
CA GLY A 80 -7.28 -0.55 33.55
C GLY A 80 -7.03 0.95 33.80
N ARG A 81 -7.32 1.40 35.04
CA ARG A 81 -7.01 2.68 35.73
C ARG A 81 -5.52 3.09 35.57
N THR A 82 -5.02 4.33 35.74
CA THR A 82 -5.46 5.68 36.14
C THR A 82 -4.25 6.61 35.89
N LYS A 83 -4.49 7.89 35.53
CA LYS A 83 -3.85 9.09 36.14
C LYS A 83 -4.24 10.37 35.38
N ASN A 84 -4.77 11.32 36.17
CA ASN A 84 -4.85 12.78 36.04
C ASN A 84 -4.87 13.43 34.65
N ILE A 85 -5.88 14.27 34.41
CA ILE A 85 -5.72 15.73 34.31
C ILE A 85 -7.08 16.39 34.06
N GLN A 86 -7.25 17.54 34.67
CA GLN A 86 -8.47 18.34 34.81
C GLN A 86 -9.24 18.54 33.50
N LYS A 87 -10.56 18.31 33.58
CA LYS A 87 -11.51 18.47 32.48
C LYS A 87 -12.29 19.74 32.71
N THR A 88 -11.90 20.82 32.05
CA THR A 88 -12.77 22.00 31.86
C THR A 88 -13.81 21.68 30.79
N LYS A 89 -15.04 22.08 31.08
CA LYS A 89 -16.26 21.90 30.30
C LYS A 89 -16.21 22.69 28.97
N SER A 90 -16.65 22.05 27.89
CA SER A 90 -17.39 22.65 26.76
C SER A 90 -17.79 21.50 25.81
N ALA A 91 -19.01 20.97 25.92
CA ALA A 91 -20.25 21.45 25.29
C ALA A 91 -20.49 20.80 23.90
N GLU A 92 -21.60 20.06 23.82
CA GLU A 92 -22.42 19.74 22.65
C GLU A 92 -21.91 20.26 21.28
N SER A 93 -21.46 19.36 20.41
CA SER A 93 -21.39 19.67 18.98
C SER A 93 -22.79 19.51 18.37
N LYS A 94 -23.62 20.54 18.53
CA LYS A 94 -24.82 20.73 17.69
C LYS A 94 -24.35 20.94 16.26
N ASN A 95 -24.82 20.06 15.38
CA ASN A 95 -24.62 20.13 13.94
C ASN A 95 -25.50 21.25 13.37
N THR A 96 -25.06 22.50 13.50
CA THR A 96 -25.71 23.62 12.84
C THR A 96 -25.15 23.72 11.43
N LYS A 97 -26.00 23.49 10.42
CA LYS A 97 -25.80 23.97 9.05
C LYS A 97 -25.56 25.49 9.15
N SER A 98 -24.29 25.91 9.09
CA SER A 98 -23.95 27.32 8.96
C SER A 98 -24.06 27.70 7.49
N GLU A 99 -24.89 28.70 7.21
CA GLU A 99 -25.11 29.23 5.88
C GLU A 99 -23.79 29.74 5.29
N SER A 100 -23.54 29.37 4.03
CA SER A 100 -22.31 29.59 3.28
C SER A 100 -22.15 31.05 2.81
N GLY A 101 -22.21 31.99 3.74
CA GLY A 101 -21.87 33.39 3.49
C GLY A 101 -20.36 33.58 3.25
N PRO A 102 -19.93 34.64 2.53
CA PRO A 102 -18.51 34.93 2.36
C PRO A 102 -17.87 35.28 3.71
N LEU A 103 -16.97 34.41 4.20
CA LEU A 103 -16.25 34.60 5.46
C LEU A 103 -15.28 35.77 5.36
N LYS A 104 -15.49 36.81 6.19
CA LYS A 104 -14.60 37.97 6.33
C LYS A 104 -13.81 37.89 7.64
N ILE A 105 -12.58 38.40 7.61
CA ILE A 105 -11.73 38.55 8.80
C ILE A 105 -12.39 39.57 9.73
N MET A 106 -12.55 39.23 11.01
CA MET A 106 -13.10 40.15 12.00
C MET A 106 -12.01 41.09 12.55
N PRO A 107 -12.33 42.35 12.90
CA PRO A 107 -11.35 43.24 13.50
C PRO A 107 -10.85 42.66 14.83
N GLY A 108 -9.52 42.55 14.98
CA GLY A 108 -8.87 41.99 16.18
C GLY A 108 -8.66 40.48 16.17
N GLU A 109 -9.15 39.76 15.17
CA GLU A 109 -8.92 38.33 15.01
C GLU A 109 -7.54 38.05 14.40
N LYS A 110 -6.85 37.01 14.89
CA LYS A 110 -5.59 36.56 14.28
C LYS A 110 -5.88 35.72 13.04
N MET A 111 -4.99 35.76 12.03
CA MET A 111 -5.10 34.94 10.82
C MET A 111 -5.30 33.44 11.08
N ALA A 112 -4.79 32.93 12.22
CA ALA A 112 -4.97 31.54 12.64
C ALA A 112 -6.42 31.21 13.03
N GLU A 113 -7.15 32.15 13.63
CA GLU A 113 -8.56 31.99 14.02
C GLU A 113 -9.46 32.08 12.78
N PHE A 114 -9.17 33.01 11.88
CA PHE A 114 -9.87 33.10 10.59
C PHE A 114 -9.71 31.80 9.79
N ALA A 115 -8.50 31.25 9.72
CA ALA A 115 -8.24 29.98 9.06
C ALA A 115 -9.05 28.82 9.67
N ARG A 116 -9.25 28.78 10.99
CA ARG A 116 -10.09 27.77 11.65
C ARG A 116 -11.55 27.89 11.24
N ARG A 117 -12.10 29.10 11.18
CA ARG A 117 -13.49 29.33 10.73
C ARG A 117 -13.68 28.98 9.26
N VAL A 118 -12.68 29.26 8.42
CA VAL A 118 -12.67 28.82 7.01
C VAL A 118 -12.65 27.30 6.92
N ASP A 119 -11.78 26.62 7.66
CA ASP A 119 -11.69 25.16 7.68
C ASP A 119 -12.95 24.49 8.25
N GLU A 120 -13.72 25.19 9.09
CA GLU A 120 -14.99 24.72 9.66
C GLU A 120 -16.18 24.91 8.73
N ALA A 121 -16.23 26.02 8.01
CA ALA A 121 -17.29 26.29 7.04
C ALA A 121 -17.14 25.47 5.76
N MET A 122 -15.92 25.00 5.46
CA MET A 122 -15.70 24.12 4.31
C MET A 122 -16.29 22.73 4.58
N PRO A 123 -17.12 22.17 3.68
CA PRO A 123 -17.67 20.81 3.80
C PRO A 123 -16.60 19.77 3.45
N LEU A 124 -15.48 19.80 4.15
CA LEU A 124 -14.39 18.84 4.01
C LEU A 124 -14.53 17.75 5.07
N PRO A 125 -14.33 16.47 4.72
CA PRO A 125 -14.28 15.40 5.71
C PRO A 125 -13.08 15.63 6.63
N ARG A 126 -13.35 16.15 7.84
CA ARG A 126 -12.33 16.30 8.88
C ARG A 126 -11.77 14.92 9.22
N ALA A 127 -10.45 14.76 9.15
CA ALA A 127 -9.80 13.60 9.75
C ALA A 127 -10.11 13.63 11.25
N ARG A 128 -10.83 12.62 11.77
CA ARG A 128 -11.26 12.50 13.17
C ARG A 128 -10.16 13.01 14.10
N THR A 129 -10.41 14.15 14.76
CA THR A 129 -9.57 14.71 15.80
C THR A 129 -9.47 13.67 16.92
N GLY A 130 -8.33 12.98 16.99
CA GLY A 130 -8.13 11.83 17.88
C GLY A 130 -7.48 10.61 17.22
N SER A 131 -7.35 10.56 15.88
CA SER A 131 -6.52 9.49 15.28
C SER A 131 -5.04 9.82 15.52
N PRO A 132 -4.28 8.95 16.23
CA PRO A 132 -2.88 9.22 16.52
C PRO A 132 -2.10 9.40 15.21
N SER A 133 -1.21 10.38 15.19
CA SER A 133 -0.39 10.66 14.01
C SER A 133 0.44 9.42 13.63
N ARG A 134 0.93 9.36 12.39
CA ARG A 134 1.77 8.22 11.95
C ARG A 134 3.02 8.06 12.81
N SER A 135 3.55 9.16 13.35
CA SER A 135 4.62 9.18 14.36
C SER A 135 4.19 8.56 15.69
N ASP A 136 3.00 8.88 16.18
CA ASP A 136 2.48 8.36 17.44
C ASP A 136 2.17 6.87 17.35
N LYS A 137 1.57 6.43 16.23
CA LYS A 137 1.37 5.00 15.92
C LYS A 137 2.69 4.23 15.89
N LYS A 138 3.77 4.83 15.35
CA LYS A 138 5.10 4.20 15.32
C LYS A 138 5.73 4.10 16.72
N LYS A 139 5.59 5.14 17.55
CA LYS A 139 6.06 5.14 18.94
C LYS A 139 5.29 4.13 19.79
N ALA A 140 3.97 4.05 19.64
CA ALA A 140 3.12 3.08 20.32
C ALA A 140 3.52 1.64 19.96
N LYS A 141 3.66 1.34 18.66
CA LYS A 141 4.09 0.00 18.19
C LYS A 141 5.49 -0.40 18.69
N LYS A 142 6.42 0.56 18.83
CA LYS A 142 7.75 0.28 19.38
C LYS A 142 7.68 -0.08 20.87
N ARG A 143 6.83 0.62 21.65
CA ARG A 143 6.61 0.33 23.08
C ARG A 143 5.94 -1.02 23.29
N GLU A 144 4.92 -1.35 22.50
CA GLU A 144 4.25 -2.65 22.53
C GLU A 144 5.22 -3.80 22.22
N LYS A 145 6.09 -3.62 21.21
CA LYS A 145 7.10 -4.64 20.87
C LYS A 145 8.14 -4.82 21.98
N ALA A 146 8.55 -3.75 22.66
CA ALA A 146 9.48 -3.82 23.79
C ALA A 146 8.83 -4.53 24.99
N ALA A 147 7.59 -4.18 25.34
CA ALA A 147 6.85 -4.84 26.43
C ALA A 147 6.63 -6.34 26.15
N LYS A 148 6.36 -6.71 24.90
CA LYS A 148 6.21 -8.12 24.51
C LYS A 148 7.54 -8.89 24.58
N ALA A 149 8.65 -8.27 24.21
CA ALA A 149 9.97 -8.88 24.34
C ALA A 149 10.36 -9.09 25.81
N GLU A 150 10.04 -8.11 26.68
CA GLU A 150 10.28 -8.24 28.13
C GLU A 150 9.40 -9.34 28.75
N ALA A 151 8.14 -9.47 28.32
CA ALA A 151 7.25 -10.53 28.78
C ALA A 151 7.69 -11.93 28.31
N GLN A 152 8.31 -12.03 27.13
CA GLN A 152 8.87 -13.31 26.65
C GLN A 152 10.17 -13.66 27.38
N ALA A 153 11.03 -12.69 27.69
CA ALA A 153 12.25 -12.91 28.47
C ALA A 153 11.95 -13.37 29.91
N LYS A 154 10.83 -12.93 30.50
CA LYS A 154 10.38 -13.38 31.83
C LYS A 154 9.69 -14.74 31.84
N LYS A 155 9.39 -15.34 30.67
CA LYS A 155 8.63 -16.58 30.55
C LYS A 155 9.45 -17.76 30.00
N GLY A 156 10.75 -17.57 29.78
CA GLY A 156 11.68 -18.58 29.29
C GLY A 156 12.62 -19.14 30.38
N ASP A 157 12.17 -19.15 31.64
CA ASP A 157 12.90 -19.70 32.79
C ASP A 157 12.00 -20.68 33.57
N SER A 158 11.23 -21.49 32.84
CA SER A 158 10.45 -22.60 33.39
C SER A 158 10.50 -23.73 32.37
N ASP A 159 11.08 -24.84 32.81
CA ASP A 159 11.23 -26.12 32.14
C ASP A 159 10.05 -26.51 31.26
N ASP A 160 10.35 -27.03 30.07
CA ASP A 160 9.44 -27.82 29.23
C ASP A 160 10.32 -28.75 28.34
N ASP A 161 11.15 -29.55 29.03
CA ASP A 161 11.66 -30.81 28.49
C ASP A 161 10.61 -31.88 28.84
N GLU A 162 10.40 -32.83 27.91
CA GLU A 162 9.49 -34.00 27.98
C GLU A 162 8.08 -33.80 27.37
N ASP A 163 7.94 -34.11 26.06
CA ASP A 163 6.83 -34.94 25.50
C ASP A 163 6.78 -34.83 23.95
N GLU A 164 7.74 -35.43 23.24
CA GLU A 164 7.78 -35.41 21.77
C GLU A 164 8.03 -36.80 21.14
N GLU A 165 7.52 -37.90 21.73
CA GLU A 165 7.83 -39.26 21.24
C GLU A 165 6.64 -40.23 20.98
N GLU A 166 5.38 -39.81 20.93
CA GLU A 166 4.25 -40.78 20.78
C GLU A 166 3.27 -40.63 19.60
N ASP A 167 3.44 -39.65 18.69
CA ASP A 167 2.40 -39.36 17.66
C ASP A 167 2.73 -39.78 16.20
N GLU A 168 3.77 -40.58 15.95
CA GLU A 168 4.21 -40.92 14.57
C GLU A 168 3.45 -42.12 13.92
N ALA A 169 2.60 -42.86 14.65
CA ALA A 169 2.21 -44.22 14.22
C ALA A 169 0.84 -44.41 13.51
N THR A 170 0.03 -43.37 13.21
CA THR A 170 -1.36 -43.59 12.71
C THR A 170 -1.80 -42.82 11.47
N ARG A 171 -0.89 -42.43 10.56
CA ARG A 171 -1.28 -41.81 9.27
C ARG A 171 -1.35 -42.84 8.13
N VAL A 172 -2.36 -43.70 8.16
CA VAL A 172 -2.76 -44.53 7.02
C VAL A 172 -3.33 -43.60 5.93
N LEU A 173 -2.50 -43.35 4.91
CA LEU A 173 -2.82 -42.55 3.73
C LEU A 173 -3.94 -43.21 2.92
N SER A 174 -5.18 -42.75 3.10
CA SER A 174 -6.27 -43.08 2.19
C SER A 174 -5.94 -42.55 0.79
N LYS A 175 -5.84 -43.46 -0.18
CA LYS A 175 -5.67 -43.13 -1.60
C LYS A 175 -6.93 -42.42 -2.08
N ARG A 176 -6.96 -41.10 -1.96
CA ARG A 176 -7.99 -40.26 -2.58
C ARG A 176 -7.78 -40.32 -4.10
N GLU A 177 -8.85 -40.63 -4.84
CA GLU A 177 -8.93 -40.39 -6.28
C GLU A 177 -8.40 -38.97 -6.57
N PRO A 178 -7.56 -38.79 -7.60
CA PRO A 178 -6.99 -37.48 -7.89
C PRO A 178 -8.13 -36.51 -8.21
N SER A 179 -8.38 -35.58 -7.28
CA SER A 179 -9.33 -34.49 -7.50
C SER A 179 -8.96 -33.78 -8.80
N PRO A 180 -9.93 -33.42 -9.67
CA PRO A 180 -9.65 -32.74 -10.92
C PRO A 180 -8.70 -31.57 -10.66
N ASP A 181 -7.53 -31.60 -11.29
CA ASP A 181 -6.51 -30.58 -11.08
C ASP A 181 -7.15 -29.21 -11.34
N PRO A 182 -7.20 -28.33 -10.33
CA PRO A 182 -7.79 -27.00 -10.49
C PRO A 182 -7.14 -26.21 -11.62
N TRP A 183 -5.99 -26.63 -12.15
CA TRP A 183 -5.28 -25.98 -13.24
C TRP A 183 -5.34 -26.70 -14.59
N ALA A 184 -6.06 -27.81 -14.72
CA ALA A 184 -6.20 -28.53 -15.99
C ALA A 184 -6.71 -27.63 -17.15
N HIS A 185 -7.57 -26.66 -16.83
CA HIS A 185 -8.10 -25.69 -17.81
C HIS A 185 -7.04 -24.71 -18.37
N LEU A 186 -5.88 -24.57 -17.71
CA LEU A 186 -4.78 -23.73 -18.18
C LEU A 186 -3.89 -24.45 -19.18
N GLU A 187 -3.85 -25.78 -19.16
CA GLU A 187 -3.08 -26.57 -20.11
C GLU A 187 -3.73 -26.55 -21.50
N VAL A 188 -5.06 -26.64 -21.56
CA VAL A 188 -5.85 -26.55 -22.81
C VAL A 188 -5.60 -25.22 -23.55
N LYS A 189 -5.37 -24.12 -22.82
CA LYS A 189 -5.17 -22.79 -23.39
C LYS A 189 -3.72 -22.49 -23.80
N LYS A 190 -2.77 -23.34 -23.40
CA LYS A 190 -1.35 -23.15 -23.68
C LYS A 190 -0.91 -24.17 -24.73
N THR A 191 -1.15 -23.87 -25.99
CA THR A 191 -0.35 -24.46 -27.07
C THR A 191 1.09 -24.02 -26.85
N LYS A 192 1.88 -24.83 -26.14
CA LYS A 192 3.31 -24.56 -25.94
C LYS A 192 3.93 -24.53 -27.34
N PRO A 193 4.48 -23.40 -27.80
CA PRO A 193 5.08 -23.34 -29.13
C PRO A 193 6.21 -24.36 -29.20
N LYS A 194 6.35 -25.01 -30.36
CA LYS A 194 7.38 -26.04 -30.51
C LYS A 194 8.74 -25.34 -30.54
N PHE A 195 9.70 -25.88 -29.81
CA PHE A 195 11.05 -25.32 -29.78
C PHE A 195 11.62 -25.28 -31.21
N GLY A 196 11.96 -24.08 -31.70
CA GLY A 196 12.42 -23.85 -33.07
C GLY A 196 11.42 -23.14 -34.01
N GLU A 197 10.16 -22.95 -33.60
CA GLU A 197 9.25 -22.05 -34.32
C GLU A 197 9.65 -20.59 -34.07
N VAL A 198 10.25 -19.95 -35.08
CA VAL A 198 10.43 -18.50 -35.10
C VAL A 198 9.06 -17.90 -35.39
N ALA A 199 8.51 -17.13 -34.46
CA ALA A 199 7.23 -16.46 -34.69
C ALA A 199 7.35 -15.51 -35.89
N ASP A 200 6.65 -15.84 -36.99
CA ASP A 200 6.66 -15.05 -38.23
C ASP A 200 6.28 -13.58 -38.00
N ARG A 201 5.43 -13.34 -36.99
CA ARG A 201 5.04 -12.01 -36.55
C ARG A 201 5.00 -11.96 -35.03
N PRO A 202 5.50 -10.88 -34.39
CA PRO A 202 5.32 -10.70 -32.95
C PRO A 202 3.82 -10.74 -32.60
N PRO A 203 3.45 -11.29 -31.44
CA PRO A 203 2.05 -11.41 -31.04
C PRO A 203 1.39 -10.04 -30.93
N GLU A 204 0.21 -9.88 -31.53
CA GLU A 204 -0.59 -8.66 -31.39
C GLU A 204 -1.15 -8.58 -29.97
N LEU A 205 -0.66 -7.59 -29.19
CA LEU A 205 -1.25 -7.30 -27.89
C LEU A 205 -2.63 -6.65 -28.09
N ASN A 206 -3.69 -7.44 -27.89
CA ASN A 206 -5.05 -6.94 -27.72
C ASN A 206 -5.16 -6.24 -26.35
N LEU A 207 -4.58 -5.04 -26.24
CA LEU A 207 -4.74 -4.21 -25.05
C LEU A 207 -6.24 -3.85 -24.93
N PRO A 208 -6.90 -4.10 -23.78
CA PRO A 208 -8.27 -3.66 -23.60
C PRO A 208 -8.28 -2.12 -23.63
N SER A 209 -8.71 -1.57 -24.76
CA SER A 209 -8.73 -0.14 -25.07
C SER A 209 -9.89 0.57 -24.38
N LYS A 210 -10.09 0.33 -23.08
CA LYS A 210 -11.03 1.10 -22.25
C LYS A 210 -10.48 2.50 -21.95
N LEU A 211 -9.87 3.13 -22.96
CA LEU A 211 -9.56 4.54 -22.96
C LEU A 211 -10.81 5.27 -23.45
N LEU A 212 -11.48 5.88 -22.49
CA LEU A 212 -12.49 6.91 -22.69
C LEU A 212 -11.79 8.10 -23.38
N PRO A 213 -12.00 8.34 -24.69
CA PRO A 213 -11.15 9.23 -25.49
C PRO A 213 -11.28 10.71 -25.09
N ASN A 214 -12.43 11.10 -24.53
CA ASN A 214 -12.74 12.50 -24.23
C ASN A 214 -12.50 12.87 -22.76
N VAL A 215 -12.21 11.90 -21.89
CA VAL A 215 -12.01 12.14 -20.46
C VAL A 215 -10.58 11.80 -20.06
N PRO A 216 -9.79 12.79 -19.59
CA PRO A 216 -8.41 12.57 -19.25
C PRO A 216 -8.29 11.59 -18.08
N LYS A 217 -7.23 10.78 -18.07
CA LYS A 217 -6.92 9.83 -16.99
C LYS A 217 -6.78 10.51 -15.62
N SER A 218 -6.49 11.80 -15.58
CA SER A 218 -6.41 12.62 -14.36
C SER A 218 -7.77 12.86 -13.68
N ALA A 219 -8.88 12.67 -14.38
CA ALA A 219 -10.23 12.90 -13.84
C ALA A 219 -10.65 11.90 -12.74
N GLY A 220 -9.84 10.86 -12.49
CA GLY A 220 -9.99 9.97 -11.33
C GLY A 220 -10.27 8.52 -11.69
N SER A 221 -11.09 7.85 -10.88
CA SER A 221 -11.47 6.44 -11.07
C SER A 221 -12.16 6.21 -12.42
N MET A 222 -12.08 4.99 -12.96
CA MET A 222 -12.77 4.62 -14.22
C MET A 222 -14.27 4.94 -14.16
N ALA A 223 -14.95 4.55 -13.07
CA ALA A 223 -16.37 4.85 -12.87
C ALA A 223 -16.67 6.36 -12.96
N ARG A 224 -15.82 7.22 -12.40
CA ARG A 224 -15.99 8.68 -12.51
C ARG A 224 -15.82 9.16 -13.95
N ARG A 225 -14.91 8.54 -14.71
CA ARG A 225 -14.71 8.88 -16.11
C ARG A 225 -15.86 8.42 -17.00
N GLU A 226 -16.44 7.26 -16.71
CA GLU A 226 -17.64 6.75 -17.39
C GLU A 226 -18.83 7.69 -17.17
N MET A 227 -19.08 8.12 -15.93
CA MET A 227 -20.13 9.10 -15.63
C MET A 227 -19.94 10.42 -16.40
N LEU A 228 -18.72 10.96 -16.48
CA LEU A 228 -18.44 12.18 -17.25
C LEU A 228 -18.66 12.00 -18.76
N GLU A 229 -18.36 10.82 -19.30
CA GLU A 229 -18.67 10.54 -20.71
C GLU A 229 -20.16 10.42 -20.97
N GLU A 230 -20.92 9.83 -20.06
CA GLU A 230 -22.38 9.75 -20.14
C GLU A 230 -23.02 11.13 -20.10
N GLU A 231 -22.61 11.98 -19.16
CA GLU A 231 -23.07 13.38 -19.07
C GLU A 231 -22.78 14.15 -20.36
N ARG A 232 -21.58 13.99 -20.92
CA ARG A 232 -21.21 14.60 -22.20
C ARG A 232 -22.10 14.11 -23.35
N LYS A 233 -22.34 12.80 -23.46
CA LYS A 233 -23.20 12.22 -24.51
C LYS A 233 -24.62 12.78 -24.41
N ARG A 234 -25.17 12.84 -23.19
CA ARG A 234 -26.49 13.41 -22.92
C ARG A 234 -26.61 14.87 -23.39
N PHE A 235 -25.57 15.68 -23.15
CA PHE A 235 -25.56 17.08 -23.60
C PHE A 235 -25.49 17.20 -25.13
N ILE A 236 -24.62 16.41 -25.77
CA ILE A 236 -24.47 16.40 -27.24
C ILE A 236 -25.78 15.95 -27.91
N GLU A 237 -26.42 14.92 -27.38
CA GLU A 237 -27.71 14.44 -27.89
C GLU A 237 -28.81 15.48 -27.72
N GLY A 238 -28.88 16.16 -26.56
CA GLY A 238 -29.82 17.26 -26.35
C GLY A 238 -29.60 18.40 -27.34
N TYR A 239 -28.34 18.78 -27.58
CA TYR A 239 -28.01 19.81 -28.56
C TYR A 239 -28.35 19.38 -30.00
N ARG A 240 -28.05 18.13 -30.39
CA ARG A 240 -28.40 17.58 -31.70
C ARG A 240 -29.91 17.66 -31.95
N LYS A 241 -30.72 17.22 -30.99
CA LYS A 241 -32.18 17.31 -31.08
C LYS A 241 -32.67 18.74 -31.26
N LEU A 242 -32.09 19.69 -30.53
CA LEU A 242 -32.45 21.11 -30.65
C LEU A 242 -32.09 21.67 -32.03
N MET A 243 -30.93 21.29 -32.58
CA MET A 243 -30.51 21.70 -33.93
C MET A 243 -31.36 21.04 -35.02
N GLU A 244 -31.72 19.77 -34.88
CA GLU A 244 -32.66 19.08 -35.79
C GLU A 244 -34.03 19.77 -35.80
N GLN A 245 -34.57 20.12 -34.63
CA GLN A 245 -35.82 20.88 -34.54
C GLN A 245 -35.73 22.26 -35.19
N LYS A 246 -34.59 22.95 -35.04
CA LYS A 246 -34.36 24.23 -35.70
C LYS A 246 -34.30 24.06 -37.22
N GLN A 247 -33.60 23.04 -37.71
CA GLN A 247 -33.50 22.73 -39.14
C GLN A 247 -34.84 22.33 -39.76
N MET A 248 -35.72 21.66 -39.02
CA MET A 248 -37.06 21.28 -39.51
C MET A 248 -38.08 22.43 -39.48
N ARG A 249 -37.78 23.51 -38.76
CA ARG A 249 -38.66 24.68 -38.63
C ARG A 249 -38.36 25.77 -39.67
N GLU A 250 -37.12 25.85 -40.14
CA GLU A 250 -36.72 26.68 -41.29
C GLU A 250 -37.09 26.01 -42.62
#